data_AF-A0A422MCR9-F1
#
_entry.id   AF-A0A422MCR9-F1
#
_cell.length_a   1.000
_cell.length_b   1.000
_cell.length_c   1.000
_cell.angle_alpha   90.00
_cell.angle_beta   90.00
_cell.angle_gamma   90.00
#
_symmetry.space_group_name_H-M   'P 1'
#
loop_
_entity.id
_entity.type
_entity.pdbx_description
1 polymer ?
#
loop_
_entity_poly.entity_id
_entity_poly.type
_entity_poly.pdbx_seq_one_letter_code
_entity_poly.pdbx_strand_id
1 'polypeptide(L)'
;MSKNIRWTLARNRAIQTLGKFSIETFPLQLFKLIDKIPHLAIMSYLEMCKQLNEQAYSNNHISVDWVQEHLADGSQDAALLKMSNSKDTIILYNSDLFASGITKQRIRYSIAHEIGHFVLKHNFQTMIARDGLSSSEYIIYEKEADAFAATLLMPSSTFSNEVSVSKLREQYDVSKQAAEIMVDTLTKKPFALPSIRLQNFRLSKPRNYAIPSDPFSLLGFKYYAYCSNCRGLTGGSSPQVFCTYCGSKLKAISYEYDFFKIHELFGGQIMKYSEIKVDSSGHVDTCPRCQSDVHPNDFYCPICGTYLINQCTGMFETNDPFTMQSEHLNFELEENSGCGMKLPGYARFCTNCGAVSTFGFQDLLHPWRVEYAKKIQSDVTDITDQDLPF
;
A
#
# COMPACT_ATOMS: atom_id res chain seq x y z
N MET A 1 20.80 4.63 -40.55
CA MET A 1 21.23 3.54 -39.64
C MET A 1 20.07 3.24 -38.71
N SER A 2 19.49 2.04 -38.73
CA SER A 2 18.50 1.65 -37.73
C SER A 2 19.18 1.64 -36.36
N LYS A 3 18.69 2.43 -35.41
CA LYS A 3 19.16 2.32 -34.03
C LYS A 3 18.85 0.88 -33.56
N ASN A 4 19.83 0.22 -32.95
CA ASN A 4 19.62 -1.08 -32.31
C ASN A 4 19.23 -0.86 -30.85
N ILE A 5 18.43 -1.78 -30.30
CA ILE A 5 18.02 -1.74 -28.90
C ILE A 5 19.24 -1.93 -28.00
N ARG A 6 19.49 -0.98 -27.09
CA ARG A 6 20.67 -0.96 -26.21
C ARG A 6 20.37 -1.68 -24.90
N TRP A 7 20.09 -2.97 -24.97
CA TRP A 7 19.74 -3.81 -23.83
C TRP A 7 20.72 -3.69 -22.65
N THR A 8 22.02 -3.84 -22.91
CA THR A 8 23.06 -3.76 -21.89
C THR A 8 23.12 -2.38 -21.23
N LEU A 9 22.93 -1.31 -22.00
CA LEU A 9 22.88 0.05 -21.47
C LEU A 9 21.73 0.20 -20.48
N ALA A 10 20.52 -0.19 -20.89
CA ALA A 10 19.32 -0.06 -20.06
C ALA A 10 19.44 -0.82 -18.73
N ARG A 11 19.87 -2.09 -18.78
CA ARG A 11 20.02 -2.93 -17.59
C ARG A 11 21.12 -2.42 -16.66
N ASN A 12 22.27 -2.03 -17.20
CA ASN A 12 23.35 -1.47 -16.39
C ASN A 12 22.96 -0.14 -15.76
N ARG A 13 22.17 0.68 -16.47
CA ARG A 13 21.69 1.97 -15.94
C ARG A 13 20.74 1.77 -14.75
N ALA A 14 19.93 0.71 -14.75
CA ALA A 14 19.10 0.35 -13.60
C ALA A 14 19.96 0.05 -12.36
N ILE A 15 20.98 -0.81 -12.49
CA ILE A 15 21.90 -1.13 -11.39
C ILE A 15 22.67 0.11 -10.91
N GLN A 16 23.16 0.94 -11.83
CA GLN A 16 23.82 2.20 -11.50
C GLN A 16 22.89 3.18 -10.77
N THR A 17 21.60 3.18 -11.09
CA THR A 17 20.59 4.02 -10.42
C THR A 17 20.41 3.58 -8.98
N LEU A 18 20.30 2.28 -8.73
CA LEU A 18 20.23 1.71 -7.38
C LEU A 18 21.48 2.08 -6.56
N GLY A 19 22.67 1.89 -7.12
CA GLY A 19 23.94 2.24 -6.47
C GLY A 19 24.09 3.74 -6.22
N LYS A 20 23.72 4.59 -7.19
CA LYS A 20 23.81 6.06 -7.07
C LYS A 20 22.99 6.61 -5.90
N PHE A 21 21.82 6.04 -5.65
CA PHE A 21 20.92 6.50 -4.59
C PHE A 21 21.01 5.66 -3.30
N SER A 22 22.06 4.84 -3.19
CA SER A 22 22.34 3.95 -2.05
C SER A 22 21.09 3.14 -1.65
N ILE A 23 20.47 2.51 -2.64
CA ILE A 23 19.34 1.61 -2.40
C ILE A 23 19.88 0.22 -2.09
N GLU A 24 19.67 -0.18 -0.85
CA GLU A 24 20.19 -1.45 -0.34
C GLU A 24 19.06 -2.45 0.02
N THR A 25 17.79 -2.04 -0.01
CA THR A 25 16.69 -2.89 0.50
C THR A 25 15.67 -3.25 -0.57
N PHE A 26 15.31 -4.54 -0.67
CA PHE A 26 14.23 -5.03 -1.54
C PHE A 26 13.08 -5.65 -0.73
N PRO A 27 11.80 -5.54 -1.15
CA PRO A 27 11.33 -4.91 -2.38
C PRO A 27 11.59 -3.39 -2.46
N LEU A 28 12.08 -2.93 -3.62
CA LEU A 28 12.43 -1.52 -3.87
C LEU A 28 11.24 -0.59 -3.60
N GLN A 29 11.41 0.38 -2.69
CA GLN A 29 10.47 1.48 -2.44
C GLN A 29 10.60 2.58 -3.50
N LEU A 30 9.76 2.54 -4.53
CA LEU A 30 9.78 3.44 -5.67
C LEU A 30 9.60 4.90 -5.27
N PHE A 31 8.70 5.20 -4.34
CA PHE A 31 8.47 6.58 -3.92
C PHE A 31 9.72 7.18 -3.25
N LYS A 32 10.38 6.41 -2.37
CA LYS A 32 11.66 6.81 -1.77
C LYS A 32 12.80 6.94 -2.79
N LEU A 33 12.77 6.17 -3.88
CA LEU A 33 13.73 6.32 -4.96
C LEU A 33 13.45 7.62 -5.74
N ILE A 34 12.20 7.87 -6.10
CA ILE A 34 11.76 9.05 -6.84
C ILE A 34 12.08 10.33 -6.05
N ASP A 35 11.82 10.36 -4.75
CA ASP A 35 12.16 11.48 -3.86
C ASP A 35 13.66 11.85 -3.88
N LYS A 36 14.53 10.89 -4.22
CA LYS A 36 15.98 11.11 -4.33
C LYS A 36 16.41 11.57 -5.74
N ILE A 37 15.58 11.38 -6.77
CA ILE A 37 15.90 11.73 -8.15
C ILE A 37 15.58 13.22 -8.39
N PRO A 38 16.57 14.08 -8.68
CA PRO A 38 16.31 15.49 -8.94
C PRO A 38 15.40 15.69 -10.16
N HIS A 39 14.48 16.64 -10.06
CA HIS A 39 13.52 17.00 -11.13
C HIS A 39 12.53 15.90 -11.51
N LEU A 40 12.36 14.88 -10.66
CA LEU A 40 11.34 13.85 -10.84
C LEU A 40 10.39 13.86 -9.65
N ALA A 41 9.11 14.03 -9.92
CA ALA A 41 8.04 13.92 -8.94
C ALA A 41 7.11 12.76 -9.31
N ILE A 42 6.25 12.35 -8.36
CA ILE A 42 5.21 11.35 -8.59
C ILE A 42 3.90 11.82 -7.99
N MET A 43 2.81 11.54 -8.70
CA MET A 43 1.45 11.93 -8.31
C MET A 43 0.46 10.95 -8.90
N SER A 44 -0.62 10.61 -8.18
CA SER A 44 -1.68 9.80 -8.79
C SER A 44 -2.54 10.64 -9.76
N TYR A 45 -3.24 9.98 -10.68
CA TYR A 45 -4.24 10.66 -11.51
C TYR A 45 -5.28 11.40 -10.65
N LEU A 46 -5.74 10.78 -9.56
CA LEU A 46 -6.69 11.36 -8.63
C LEU A 46 -6.14 12.63 -7.93
N GLU A 47 -4.89 12.58 -7.47
CA GLU A 47 -4.22 13.74 -6.87
C GLU A 47 -4.09 14.89 -7.89
N MET A 48 -3.77 14.57 -9.16
CA MET A 48 -3.69 15.55 -10.24
C MET A 48 -5.06 16.18 -10.54
N CYS A 49 -6.12 15.38 -10.69
CA CYS A 49 -7.48 15.88 -10.88
C CYS A 49 -7.87 16.86 -9.77
N LYS A 50 -7.57 16.53 -8.52
CA LYS A 50 -7.87 17.37 -7.38
C LYS A 50 -7.12 18.70 -7.45
N GLN A 51 -5.82 18.68 -7.68
CA GLN A 51 -5.02 19.91 -7.79
C GLN A 51 -5.53 20.82 -8.91
N LEU A 52 -5.87 20.26 -10.07
CA LEU A 52 -6.41 21.03 -11.18
C LEU A 52 -7.81 21.59 -10.86
N ASN A 53 -8.68 20.81 -10.24
CA ASN A 53 -10.01 21.29 -9.83
C ASN A 53 -9.96 22.37 -8.74
N GLU A 54 -8.98 22.32 -7.83
CA GLU A 54 -8.77 23.36 -6.82
C GLU A 54 -8.23 24.68 -7.41
N GLN A 55 -7.49 24.60 -8.52
CA GLN A 55 -6.92 25.75 -9.22
C GLN A 55 -7.82 26.29 -10.35
N ALA A 56 -8.73 25.47 -10.88
CA ALA A 56 -9.62 25.85 -11.96
C ALA A 56 -10.69 26.84 -11.47
N TYR A 57 -10.71 28.03 -12.07
CA TYR A 57 -11.77 29.03 -11.88
C TYR A 57 -13.06 28.71 -12.67
N SER A 58 -13.10 27.61 -13.42
CA SER A 58 -14.19 27.26 -14.34
C SER A 58 -15.07 26.11 -13.82
N ASN A 59 -16.35 26.13 -14.20
CA ASN A 59 -17.38 25.17 -13.80
C ASN A 59 -17.21 23.74 -14.38
N ASN A 60 -16.08 23.41 -15.01
CA ASN A 60 -15.87 22.09 -15.61
C ASN A 60 -15.04 21.21 -14.66
N HIS A 61 -15.70 20.19 -14.10
CA HIS A 61 -15.06 19.19 -13.26
C HIS A 61 -14.09 18.32 -14.08
N ILE A 62 -12.81 18.33 -13.72
CA ILE A 62 -11.77 17.50 -14.33
C ILE A 62 -11.83 16.10 -13.70
N SER A 63 -12.14 15.09 -14.51
CA SER A 63 -12.18 13.68 -14.11
C SER A 63 -10.83 12.98 -14.30
N VAL A 64 -10.71 11.76 -13.76
CA VAL A 64 -9.54 10.88 -13.98
C VAL A 64 -9.37 10.56 -15.47
N ASP A 65 -10.46 10.22 -16.15
CA ASP A 65 -10.46 9.94 -17.60
C ASP A 65 -9.91 11.14 -18.39
N TRP A 66 -10.29 12.36 -18.00
CA TRP A 66 -9.76 13.57 -18.63
C TRP A 66 -8.25 13.68 -18.46
N VAL A 67 -7.74 13.47 -17.24
CA VAL A 67 -6.28 13.49 -16.97
C VAL A 67 -5.57 12.40 -17.76
N GLN A 68 -6.14 11.21 -17.83
CA GLN A 68 -5.57 10.11 -18.61
C GLN A 68 -5.47 10.48 -20.09
N GLU A 69 -6.56 10.96 -20.70
CA GLU A 69 -6.62 11.32 -22.11
C GLU A 69 -5.73 12.51 -22.47
N HIS A 70 -5.68 13.55 -21.63
CA HIS A 70 -5.08 14.84 -21.99
C HIS A 70 -3.66 15.03 -21.43
N LEU A 71 -3.32 14.37 -20.31
CA LEU A 71 -2.03 14.54 -19.63
C LEU A 71 -1.18 13.26 -19.61
N ALA A 72 -1.78 12.11 -19.85
CA ALA A 72 -1.09 10.80 -19.81
C ALA A 72 -1.28 9.97 -21.10
N ASP A 73 -1.66 10.62 -22.20
CA ASP A 73 -1.76 10.01 -23.53
C ASP A 73 -2.63 8.73 -23.57
N GLY A 74 -3.71 8.74 -22.78
CA GLY A 74 -4.63 7.61 -22.63
C GLY A 74 -4.13 6.48 -21.74
N SER A 75 -2.94 6.58 -21.13
CA SER A 75 -2.38 5.54 -20.29
C SER A 75 -3.23 5.25 -19.06
N GLN A 76 -3.62 3.99 -18.91
CA GLN A 76 -4.43 3.51 -17.78
C GLN A 76 -3.59 3.10 -16.57
N ASP A 77 -2.25 3.03 -16.71
CA ASP A 77 -1.35 2.51 -15.68
C ASP A 77 -0.45 3.62 -15.11
N ALA A 78 0.45 4.17 -15.93
CA ALA A 78 1.32 5.28 -15.57
C ALA A 78 1.81 6.02 -16.82
N ALA A 79 2.24 7.27 -16.67
CA ALA A 79 2.83 8.07 -17.76
C ALA A 79 3.78 9.15 -17.22
N LEU A 80 4.72 9.59 -18.06
CA LEU A 80 5.53 10.79 -17.80
C LEU A 80 4.88 12.06 -18.37
N LEU A 81 4.63 13.03 -17.48
CA LEU A 81 4.23 14.39 -17.82
C LEU A 81 5.42 15.35 -17.63
N LYS A 82 5.88 15.98 -18.71
CA LYS A 82 6.93 17.00 -18.66
C LYS A 82 6.33 18.40 -18.52
N MET A 83 6.82 19.18 -17.56
CA MET A 83 6.36 20.56 -17.37
C MET A 83 6.90 21.49 -18.45
N SER A 84 6.02 22.31 -19.07
CA SER A 84 6.37 23.15 -20.22
C SER A 84 7.45 24.18 -19.92
N ASN A 85 7.50 24.69 -18.69
CA ASN A 85 8.36 25.80 -18.28
C ASN A 85 9.43 25.40 -17.24
N SER A 86 9.60 24.11 -16.94
CA SER A 86 10.62 23.66 -16.00
C SER A 86 11.34 22.40 -16.49
N LYS A 87 12.44 22.05 -15.81
CA LYS A 87 13.11 20.77 -16.03
C LYS A 87 12.40 19.62 -15.34
N ASP A 88 11.31 19.90 -14.63
CA ASP A 88 10.65 18.93 -13.77
C ASP A 88 9.71 18.06 -14.60
N THR A 89 9.72 16.79 -14.25
CA THR A 89 8.88 15.75 -14.83
C THR A 89 8.10 15.08 -13.72
N ILE A 90 6.83 14.79 -13.97
CA ILE A 90 5.93 14.14 -13.04
C ILE A 90 5.60 12.77 -13.61
N ILE A 91 5.80 11.71 -12.81
CA ILE A 91 5.21 10.40 -13.08
C ILE A 91 3.77 10.45 -12.58
N LEU A 92 2.83 10.31 -13.49
CA LEU A 92 1.43 10.09 -13.17
C LEU A 92 1.15 8.59 -13.09
N TYR A 93 0.35 8.15 -12.13
CA TYR A 93 -0.01 6.73 -12.00
C TYR A 93 -1.47 6.54 -11.59
N ASN A 94 -2.03 5.37 -11.97
CA ASN A 94 -3.35 4.96 -11.53
C ASN A 94 -3.30 4.39 -10.11
N SER A 95 -4.02 5.06 -9.20
CA SER A 95 -4.10 4.69 -7.79
C SER A 95 -5.23 3.71 -7.47
N ASP A 96 -6.22 3.58 -8.36
CA ASP A 96 -7.39 2.72 -8.15
C ASP A 96 -7.11 1.26 -8.55
N LEU A 97 -6.96 0.41 -7.54
CA LEU A 97 -6.68 -1.02 -7.72
C LEU A 97 -7.96 -1.87 -7.79
N PHE A 98 -9.14 -1.32 -7.52
CA PHE A 98 -10.39 -2.07 -7.39
C PHE A 98 -11.28 -1.94 -8.61
N ALA A 99 -11.44 -0.73 -9.18
CA ALA A 99 -12.31 -0.53 -10.32
C ALA A 99 -11.73 -1.05 -11.64
N SER A 100 -10.40 -1.06 -11.78
CA SER A 100 -9.73 -1.29 -13.07
C SER A 100 -9.27 -2.74 -13.31
N GLY A 101 -9.41 -3.65 -12.33
CA GLY A 101 -8.83 -5.01 -12.42
C GLY A 101 -7.29 -5.01 -12.51
N ILE A 102 -6.66 -3.88 -12.22
CA ILE A 102 -5.21 -3.68 -12.29
C ILE A 102 -4.57 -4.12 -10.98
N THR A 103 -3.52 -4.93 -11.08
CA THR A 103 -2.77 -5.36 -9.89
C THR A 103 -1.79 -4.28 -9.45
N LYS A 104 -1.54 -4.18 -8.14
CA LYS A 104 -0.50 -3.31 -7.59
C LYS A 104 0.87 -3.52 -8.24
N GLN A 105 1.22 -4.77 -8.59
CA GLN A 105 2.48 -5.06 -9.26
C GLN A 105 2.54 -4.56 -10.70
N ARG A 106 1.40 -4.41 -11.39
CA ARG A 106 1.34 -3.79 -12.73
C ARG A 106 1.59 -2.28 -12.66
N ILE A 107 0.95 -1.57 -11.74
CA ILE A 107 1.25 -0.14 -11.49
C ILE A 107 2.71 0.03 -11.10
N ARG A 108 3.22 -0.83 -10.20
CA ARG A 108 4.62 -0.80 -9.77
C ARG A 108 5.60 -0.96 -10.94
N TYR A 109 5.32 -1.90 -11.84
CA TYR A 109 6.12 -2.08 -13.06
C TYR A 109 6.04 -0.86 -13.98
N SER A 110 4.84 -0.29 -14.15
CA SER A 110 4.61 0.87 -15.02
C SER A 110 5.33 2.13 -14.49
N ILE A 111 5.29 2.38 -13.19
CA ILE A 111 6.10 3.45 -12.57
C ILE A 111 7.60 3.21 -12.80
N ALA A 112 8.08 1.97 -12.65
CA ALA A 112 9.49 1.65 -12.91
C ALA A 112 9.86 1.82 -14.39
N HIS A 113 8.94 1.56 -15.32
CA HIS A 113 9.07 1.83 -16.75
C HIS A 113 9.23 3.34 -17.02
N GLU A 114 8.37 4.16 -16.42
CA GLU A 114 8.48 5.63 -16.50
C GLU A 114 9.79 6.16 -15.89
N ILE A 115 10.27 5.59 -14.78
CA ILE A 115 11.62 5.91 -14.25
C ILE A 115 12.68 5.59 -15.31
N GLY A 116 12.54 4.46 -16.02
CA GLY A 116 13.44 4.07 -17.10
C GLY A 116 13.50 5.09 -18.23
N HIS A 117 12.34 5.53 -18.72
CA HIS A 117 12.24 6.62 -19.68
C HIS A 117 12.97 7.89 -19.23
N PHE A 118 12.73 8.33 -17.99
CA PHE A 118 13.36 9.51 -17.44
C PHE A 118 14.89 9.36 -17.30
N VAL A 119 15.36 8.25 -16.71
CA VAL A 119 16.78 8.02 -16.42
C VAL A 119 17.60 7.77 -17.69
N LEU A 120 17.02 7.11 -18.69
CA LEU A 120 17.64 6.87 -19.99
C LEU A 120 17.57 8.09 -20.92
N LYS A 121 16.88 9.16 -20.49
CA LYS A 121 16.66 10.40 -21.25
C LYS A 121 16.06 10.12 -22.61
N HIS A 122 15.07 9.24 -22.65
CA HIS A 122 14.31 9.01 -23.87
C HIS A 122 13.56 10.29 -24.22
N ASN A 123 13.80 10.81 -25.42
CA ASN A 123 13.16 12.02 -25.89
C ASN A 123 11.76 11.68 -26.39
N PHE A 124 10.81 11.44 -25.50
CA PHE A 124 9.41 11.51 -25.85
C PHE A 124 9.10 12.98 -26.07
N GLN A 125 9.12 13.41 -27.33
CA GLN A 125 8.25 14.51 -27.70
C GLN A 125 6.85 13.98 -27.37
N THR A 126 6.30 14.45 -26.24
CA THR A 126 4.89 14.28 -25.87
C THR A 126 4.06 14.33 -27.15
N MET A 127 3.13 13.40 -27.37
CA MET A 127 2.36 13.29 -28.62
C MET A 127 1.60 14.58 -29.03
N ILE A 128 1.55 15.60 -28.16
CA ILE A 128 1.15 16.98 -28.48
C ILE A 128 2.10 17.66 -29.51
N ALA A 129 3.33 17.18 -29.65
CA ALA A 129 4.29 17.55 -30.68
C ALA A 129 4.42 16.41 -31.70
N ARG A 130 3.35 16.16 -32.45
CA ARG A 130 3.40 15.35 -33.68
C ARG A 130 4.37 15.99 -34.66
N ASP A 131 5.65 15.59 -34.66
CA ASP A 131 6.49 15.58 -35.89
C ASP A 131 7.93 14.99 -35.80
N GLY A 132 8.41 14.42 -34.68
CA GLY A 132 9.87 14.13 -34.59
C GLY A 132 10.37 12.71 -34.27
N LEU A 133 9.53 11.71 -33.99
CA LEU A 133 10.01 10.32 -33.78
C LEU A 133 9.47 9.38 -34.87
N SER A 134 10.34 8.58 -35.47
CA SER A 134 9.89 7.44 -36.29
C SER A 134 9.31 6.36 -35.38
N SER A 135 8.24 5.69 -35.81
CA SER A 135 7.61 4.58 -35.07
C SER A 135 8.60 3.49 -34.62
N SER A 136 9.71 3.32 -35.35
CA SER A 136 10.81 2.42 -35.01
C SER A 136 11.67 2.87 -33.82
N GLU A 137 11.86 4.18 -33.60
CA GLU A 137 12.62 4.70 -32.45
C GLU A 137 11.82 4.59 -31.16
N TYR A 138 10.51 4.84 -31.24
CA TYR A 138 9.59 4.64 -30.14
C TYR A 138 9.67 3.20 -29.60
N ILE A 139 9.56 2.20 -30.50
CA ILE A 139 9.66 0.77 -30.14
C ILE A 139 10.98 0.43 -29.43
N ILE A 140 12.08 1.11 -29.78
CA ILE A 140 13.37 0.90 -29.12
C ILE A 140 13.35 1.44 -27.70
N TYR A 141 12.82 2.64 -27.49
CA TYR A 141 12.73 3.27 -26.18
C TYR A 141 11.81 2.51 -25.22
N GLU A 142 10.67 2.00 -25.70
CA GLU A 142 9.79 1.12 -24.91
C GLU A 142 10.54 -0.12 -24.41
N LYS A 143 11.24 -0.82 -25.32
CA LYS A 143 12.00 -2.03 -24.98
C LYS A 143 13.17 -1.76 -24.05
N GLU A 144 13.84 -0.62 -24.19
CA GLU A 144 14.90 -0.20 -23.28
C GLU A 144 14.33 0.12 -21.89
N ALA A 145 13.17 0.78 -21.80
CA ALA A 145 12.52 1.07 -20.54
C ALA A 145 11.99 -0.18 -19.83
N ASP A 146 11.44 -1.15 -20.56
CA ASP A 146 11.08 -2.46 -20.03
C ASP A 146 12.28 -3.19 -19.44
N ALA A 147 13.40 -3.21 -20.17
CA ALA A 147 14.64 -3.82 -19.69
C ALA A 147 15.16 -3.13 -18.41
N PHE A 148 15.04 -1.81 -18.36
CA PHE A 148 15.40 -1.02 -17.19
C PHE A 148 14.48 -1.36 -16.01
N ALA A 149 13.16 -1.33 -16.19
CA ALA A 149 12.17 -1.60 -15.14
C ALA A 149 12.33 -3.00 -14.55
N ALA A 150 12.46 -4.02 -15.40
CA ALA A 150 12.67 -5.40 -14.96
C ALA A 150 13.94 -5.55 -14.11
N THR A 151 15.04 -4.89 -14.51
CA THR A 151 16.32 -4.95 -13.79
C THR A 151 16.29 -4.10 -12.51
N LEU A 152 15.59 -2.97 -12.52
CA LEU A 152 15.45 -2.09 -11.37
C LEU A 152 14.66 -2.78 -10.24
N LEU A 153 13.56 -3.45 -10.60
CA LEU A 153 12.70 -4.13 -9.64
C LEU A 153 13.25 -5.47 -9.16
N MET A 154 13.97 -6.20 -10.02
CA MET A 154 14.55 -7.51 -9.74
C MET A 154 16.01 -7.58 -10.22
N PRO A 155 16.95 -6.91 -9.53
CA PRO A 155 18.36 -6.95 -9.91
C PRO A 155 18.93 -8.35 -9.67
N SER A 156 19.30 -9.06 -10.74
CA SER A 156 19.69 -10.48 -10.63
C SER A 156 20.89 -10.76 -9.72
N SER A 157 21.71 -9.75 -9.43
CA SER A 157 22.82 -9.85 -8.47
C SER A 157 22.36 -10.02 -7.02
N THR A 158 21.07 -9.81 -6.72
CA THR A 158 20.51 -9.91 -5.36
C THR A 158 19.80 -11.24 -5.09
N PHE A 159 19.76 -12.15 -6.06
CA PHE A 159 19.08 -13.42 -5.92
C PHE A 159 19.89 -14.40 -5.07
N SER A 160 19.18 -15.25 -4.31
CA SER A 160 19.81 -16.40 -3.65
C SER A 160 20.17 -17.48 -4.68
N ASN A 161 20.95 -18.48 -4.26
CA ASN A 161 21.35 -19.60 -5.12
C ASN A 161 20.15 -20.39 -5.66
N GLU A 162 19.05 -20.46 -4.88
CA GLU A 162 17.82 -21.13 -5.28
C GLU A 162 16.74 -20.12 -5.72
N VAL A 163 16.65 -19.92 -7.03
CA VAL A 163 15.65 -19.02 -7.61
C VAL A 163 14.39 -19.80 -7.99
N SER A 164 13.24 -19.38 -7.48
CA SER A 164 11.93 -19.86 -7.92
C SER A 164 10.98 -18.71 -8.18
N VAL A 165 9.97 -18.93 -9.03
CA VAL A 165 8.94 -17.93 -9.34
C VAL A 165 8.26 -17.43 -8.06
N SER A 166 7.94 -18.34 -7.12
CA SER A 166 7.29 -17.96 -5.86
C SER A 166 8.19 -17.08 -4.99
N LYS A 167 9.47 -17.46 -4.81
CA LYS A 167 10.43 -16.68 -4.03
C LYS A 167 10.62 -15.28 -4.62
N LEU A 168 10.76 -15.15 -5.95
CA LEU A 168 10.93 -13.84 -6.60
C LEU A 168 9.70 -12.94 -6.44
N ARG A 169 8.49 -13.48 -6.64
CA ARG A 169 7.24 -12.72 -6.47
C ARG A 169 7.15 -12.11 -5.09
N GLU A 170 7.48 -12.89 -4.08
CA GLU A 170 7.36 -12.51 -2.69
C GLU A 170 8.48 -11.54 -2.26
N GLN A 171 9.74 -11.85 -2.55
CA GLN A 171 10.91 -11.05 -2.15
C GLN A 171 11.02 -9.71 -2.88
N TYR A 172 10.53 -9.62 -4.11
CA TYR A 172 10.64 -8.43 -4.94
C TYR A 172 9.31 -7.74 -5.20
N ASP A 173 8.18 -8.27 -4.71
CA ASP A 173 6.83 -7.72 -4.90
C ASP A 173 6.51 -7.44 -6.38
N VAL A 174 6.60 -8.50 -7.19
CA VAL A 174 6.37 -8.48 -8.65
C VAL A 174 5.28 -9.46 -9.07
N SER A 175 4.74 -9.25 -10.27
CA SER A 175 3.72 -10.15 -10.83
C SER A 175 4.31 -11.54 -11.10
N LYS A 176 3.43 -12.54 -11.17
CA LYS A 176 3.83 -13.91 -11.54
C LYS A 176 4.54 -13.94 -12.89
N GLN A 177 3.99 -13.24 -13.87
CA GLN A 177 4.55 -13.14 -15.21
C GLN A 177 5.96 -12.53 -15.21
N ALA A 178 6.19 -11.44 -14.47
CA ALA A 178 7.51 -10.82 -14.38
C ALA A 178 8.55 -11.77 -13.77
N ALA A 179 8.16 -12.50 -12.71
CA ALA A 179 9.02 -13.50 -12.10
C ALA A 179 9.32 -14.70 -13.03
N GLU A 180 8.33 -15.16 -13.81
CA GLU A 180 8.53 -16.22 -14.83
C GLU A 180 9.52 -15.78 -15.92
N ILE A 181 9.38 -14.55 -16.43
CA ILE A 181 10.31 -13.98 -17.41
C ILE A 181 11.73 -13.91 -16.83
N MET A 182 11.88 -13.54 -15.57
CA MET A 182 13.19 -13.49 -14.92
C MET A 182 13.81 -14.88 -14.77
N VAL A 183 13.05 -15.88 -14.32
CA VAL A 183 13.53 -17.28 -14.24
C VAL A 183 13.92 -17.82 -15.62
N ASP A 184 13.13 -17.53 -16.65
CA ASP A 184 13.46 -17.88 -18.03
C ASP A 184 14.75 -17.20 -18.50
N THR A 185 14.94 -15.93 -18.14
CA THR A 185 16.14 -15.16 -18.48
C THR A 185 17.39 -15.76 -17.81
N LEU A 186 17.31 -16.10 -16.53
CA LEU A 186 18.42 -16.73 -15.79
C LEU A 186 18.83 -18.08 -16.41
N THR A 187 17.85 -18.88 -16.83
CA THR A 187 18.07 -20.25 -17.31
C THR A 187 18.44 -20.32 -18.80
N LYS A 188 17.74 -19.57 -19.64
CA LYS A 188 17.87 -19.65 -21.11
C LYS A 188 18.73 -18.54 -21.71
N LYS A 189 18.85 -17.39 -21.04
CA LYS A 189 19.51 -16.19 -21.59
C LYS A 189 20.38 -15.46 -20.55
N PRO A 190 21.34 -16.14 -19.89
CA PRO A 190 22.16 -15.52 -18.86
C PRO A 190 23.01 -14.34 -19.39
N PHE A 191 23.35 -14.35 -20.68
CA PHE A 191 24.02 -13.22 -21.35
C PHE A 191 23.17 -11.95 -21.42
N ALA A 192 21.86 -12.04 -21.18
CA ALA A 192 20.96 -10.90 -21.13
C ALA A 192 20.92 -10.23 -19.74
N LEU A 193 21.60 -10.75 -18.73
CA LEU A 193 21.67 -10.12 -17.41
C LEU A 193 22.52 -8.83 -17.44
N PRO A 194 22.32 -7.90 -16.48
CA PRO A 194 23.21 -6.74 -16.36
C PRO A 194 24.67 -7.18 -16.19
N SER A 195 25.58 -6.45 -16.82
CA SER A 195 27.02 -6.73 -16.69
C SER A 195 27.63 -6.12 -15.43
N ILE A 196 26.87 -5.26 -14.73
CA ILE A 196 27.24 -4.65 -13.45
C ILE A 196 26.43 -5.33 -12.34
N ARG A 197 27.08 -5.56 -11.19
CA ARG A 197 26.45 -6.13 -10.01
C ARG A 197 26.17 -5.05 -8.97
N LEU A 198 25.01 -5.11 -8.34
CA LEU A 198 24.72 -4.33 -7.14
C LEU A 198 25.48 -4.95 -5.97
N GLN A 199 26.23 -4.14 -5.23
CA GLN A 199 26.91 -4.54 -4.00
C GLN A 199 26.10 -4.07 -2.79
N ASN A 200 26.22 -4.76 -1.67
CA ASN A 200 25.60 -4.41 -0.39
C ASN A 200 24.07 -4.24 -0.47
N PHE A 201 23.35 -5.36 -0.43
CA PHE A 201 21.89 -5.35 -0.37
C PHE A 201 21.37 -6.23 0.78
N ARG A 202 20.09 -6.03 1.13
CA ARG A 202 19.34 -6.76 2.13
C ARG A 202 17.95 -7.02 1.61
N LEU A 203 17.47 -8.25 1.79
CA LEU A 203 16.07 -8.58 1.54
C LEU A 203 15.28 -8.23 2.80
N SER A 204 14.30 -7.34 2.62
CA SER A 204 13.32 -6.99 3.65
C SER A 204 12.13 -7.94 3.60
N LYS A 205 11.27 -7.85 4.60
CA LYS A 205 10.02 -8.62 4.59
C LYS A 205 9.21 -8.32 3.33
N PRO A 206 8.59 -9.34 2.74
CA PRO A 206 7.65 -9.18 1.64
C PRO A 206 6.59 -8.15 1.99
N ARG A 207 6.12 -7.38 1.00
CA ARG A 207 4.98 -6.46 1.18
C ARG A 207 3.65 -7.21 1.14
N ASN A 208 3.56 -8.24 1.98
CA ASN A 208 2.35 -8.99 2.19
C ASN A 208 1.46 -8.17 3.13
N TYR A 209 0.75 -7.19 2.58
CA TYR A 209 -0.42 -6.67 3.29
C TYR A 209 -1.64 -7.44 2.79
N ALA A 210 -2.26 -8.17 3.71
CA ALA A 210 -3.67 -8.46 3.54
C ALA A 210 -4.37 -7.11 3.69
N ILE A 211 -5.03 -6.64 2.63
CA ILE A 211 -6.23 -5.83 2.84
C ILE A 211 -7.04 -6.65 3.85
N PRO A 212 -7.49 -6.07 4.98
CA PRO A 212 -8.33 -6.77 5.94
C PRO A 212 -9.35 -7.65 5.22
N SER A 213 -9.56 -8.85 5.77
CA SER A 213 -10.33 -9.95 5.17
C SER A 213 -11.70 -9.51 4.65
N ASP A 214 -12.20 -8.42 5.19
CA ASP A 214 -13.36 -7.70 4.71
C ASP A 214 -12.97 -6.36 4.03
N PRO A 215 -12.86 -6.35 2.69
CA PRO A 215 -12.74 -5.13 1.92
C PRO A 215 -13.89 -4.15 2.22
N PHE A 216 -15.11 -4.62 2.55
CA PHE A 216 -16.27 -3.73 2.76
C PHE A 216 -16.09 -2.82 3.98
N SER A 217 -15.46 -3.32 5.06
CA SER A 217 -15.19 -2.53 6.25
C SER A 217 -14.19 -1.39 6.06
N LEU A 218 -13.33 -1.43 5.03
CA LEU A 218 -12.39 -0.35 4.73
C LEU A 218 -12.74 0.44 3.46
N LEU A 219 -13.37 -0.16 2.46
CA LEU A 219 -13.68 0.46 1.16
C LEU A 219 -14.66 1.64 1.25
N GLY A 220 -15.41 1.79 2.34
CA GLY A 220 -16.32 2.92 2.55
C GLY A 220 -15.66 4.21 3.07
N PHE A 221 -14.38 4.17 3.43
CA PHE A 221 -13.71 5.31 4.06
C PHE A 221 -13.04 6.25 3.04
N LYS A 222 -13.23 7.55 3.27
CA LYS A 222 -12.68 8.62 2.44
C LYS A 222 -11.20 8.89 2.73
N TYR A 223 -10.70 8.53 3.90
CA TYR A 223 -9.33 8.80 4.33
C TYR A 223 -8.73 7.59 5.02
N TYR A 224 -7.44 7.36 4.79
CA TYR A 224 -6.67 6.31 5.46
C TYR A 224 -5.47 6.87 6.17
N ALA A 225 -5.19 6.35 7.37
CA ALA A 225 -4.07 6.71 8.21
C ALA A 225 -3.29 5.48 8.66
N TYR A 226 -1.96 5.56 8.63
CA TYR A 226 -1.06 4.57 9.21
C TYR A 226 -0.61 5.02 10.60
N CYS A 227 -0.72 4.13 11.59
CA CYS A 227 -0.25 4.40 12.94
C CYS A 227 1.20 3.92 13.12
N SER A 228 2.14 4.81 13.39
CA SER A 228 3.53 4.42 13.69
C SER A 228 3.70 3.70 15.03
N ASN A 229 2.77 3.87 15.97
CA ASN A 229 2.83 3.28 17.30
C ASN A 229 2.47 1.79 17.28
N CYS A 230 1.29 1.46 16.74
CA CYS A 230 0.79 0.08 16.70
C CYS A 230 0.91 -0.57 15.32
N ARG A 231 1.44 0.14 14.31
CA ARG A 231 1.52 -0.29 12.91
C ARG A 231 0.19 -0.66 12.26
N GLY A 232 -0.93 -0.21 12.83
CA GLY A 232 -2.27 -0.45 12.29
C GLY A 232 -2.64 0.53 11.18
N LEU A 233 -3.40 0.05 10.20
CA LEU A 233 -4.05 0.87 9.18
C LEU A 233 -5.47 1.21 9.63
N THR A 234 -5.89 2.47 9.50
CA THR A 234 -7.22 2.91 9.92
C THR A 234 -7.87 3.76 8.84
N GLY A 235 -9.14 3.47 8.53
CA GLY A 235 -9.97 4.31 7.67
C GLY A 235 -10.90 5.23 8.49
N GLY A 236 -11.27 6.36 7.91
CA GLY A 236 -12.29 7.25 8.45
C GLY A 236 -12.84 8.25 7.42
N SER A 237 -13.82 9.04 7.84
CA SER A 237 -14.51 10.02 6.99
C SER A 237 -13.91 11.44 7.06
N SER A 238 -12.87 11.64 7.87
CA SER A 238 -12.20 12.93 8.09
C SER A 238 -10.69 12.82 7.82
N PRO A 239 -10.01 13.90 7.38
CA PRO A 239 -8.54 13.93 7.27
C PRO A 239 -7.81 13.68 8.60
N GLN A 240 -8.51 13.85 9.72
CA GLN A 240 -8.04 13.56 11.05
C GLN A 240 -8.87 12.41 11.62
N VAL A 241 -8.21 11.29 11.93
CA VAL A 241 -8.85 10.06 12.42
C VAL A 241 -8.14 9.59 13.69
N PHE A 242 -8.79 8.77 14.49
CA PHE A 242 -8.17 8.06 15.61
C PHE A 242 -7.84 6.64 15.20
N CYS A 243 -6.69 6.13 15.64
CA CYS A 243 -6.29 4.76 15.34
C CYS A 243 -7.28 3.76 15.95
N THR A 244 -7.86 2.90 15.10
CA THR A 244 -8.87 1.90 15.51
C THR A 244 -8.33 0.87 16.52
N TYR A 245 -7.00 0.73 16.65
CA TYR A 245 -6.35 -0.27 17.50
C TYR A 245 -5.76 0.30 18.80
N CYS A 246 -5.28 1.54 18.79
CA CYS A 246 -4.57 2.12 19.94
C CYS A 246 -5.06 3.53 20.36
N GLY A 247 -6.12 4.04 19.72
CA GLY A 247 -6.72 5.33 20.06
C GLY A 247 -5.86 6.57 19.73
N SER A 248 -4.64 6.40 19.21
CA SER A 248 -3.76 7.53 18.88
C SER A 248 -4.37 8.41 17.78
N LYS A 249 -4.29 9.73 17.94
CA LYS A 249 -4.73 10.70 16.94
C LYS A 249 -3.78 10.69 15.73
N LEU A 250 -4.33 10.52 14.53
CA LEU A 250 -3.58 10.38 13.28
C LEU A 250 -4.02 11.43 12.25
N LYS A 251 -3.09 11.74 11.34
CA LYS A 251 -3.38 12.47 10.10
C LYS A 251 -3.46 11.46 8.95
N ALA A 252 -4.45 11.61 8.07
CA ALA A 252 -4.57 10.80 6.88
C ALA A 252 -3.32 10.93 6.00
N ILE A 253 -2.84 9.79 5.51
CA ILE A 253 -1.69 9.65 4.59
C ILE A 253 -2.14 9.46 3.14
N SER A 254 -3.39 9.03 2.97
CA SER A 254 -4.01 8.72 1.70
C SER A 254 -5.49 9.11 1.77
N TYR A 255 -6.04 9.38 0.60
CA TYR A 255 -7.39 9.86 0.37
C TYR A 255 -8.05 8.95 -0.66
N GLU A 256 -9.29 8.55 -0.42
CA GLU A 256 -10.06 7.62 -1.24
C GLU A 256 -9.24 6.36 -1.59
N TYR A 257 -9.46 5.80 -2.78
CA TYR A 257 -8.93 4.52 -3.23
C TYR A 257 -7.42 4.50 -3.55
N ASP A 258 -6.59 5.41 -3.02
CA ASP A 258 -5.12 5.35 -3.21
C ASP A 258 -4.44 4.33 -2.30
N PHE A 259 -4.80 3.06 -2.54
CA PHE A 259 -4.27 1.89 -1.87
C PHE A 259 -2.85 1.53 -2.35
N PHE A 260 -2.48 1.94 -3.56
CA PHE A 260 -1.13 1.73 -4.07
C PHE A 260 -0.09 2.48 -3.21
N LYS A 261 -0.34 3.74 -2.87
CA LYS A 261 0.52 4.52 -1.98
C LYS A 261 0.69 3.88 -0.59
N ILE A 262 -0.39 3.34 -0.04
CA ILE A 262 -0.37 2.62 1.25
C ILE A 262 0.51 1.36 1.14
N HIS A 263 0.34 0.57 0.08
CA HIS A 263 1.16 -0.61 -0.21
C HIS A 263 2.65 -0.26 -0.34
N GLU A 264 2.96 0.75 -1.16
CA GLU A 264 4.34 1.10 -1.50
C GLU A 264 5.12 1.63 -0.30
N LEU A 265 4.47 2.41 0.57
CA LEU A 265 5.10 3.03 1.73
C LEU A 265 5.09 2.15 2.99
N PHE A 266 3.98 1.45 3.24
CA PHE A 266 3.71 0.79 4.52
C PHE A 266 3.41 -0.71 4.42
N GLY A 267 3.24 -1.28 3.22
CA GLY A 267 2.76 -2.65 3.02
C GLY A 267 3.49 -3.73 3.83
N GLY A 268 4.82 -3.68 3.91
CA GLY A 268 5.62 -4.63 4.70
C GLY A 268 5.67 -4.37 6.21
N GLN A 269 5.01 -3.31 6.68
CA GLN A 269 5.04 -2.85 8.07
C GLN A 269 3.66 -2.94 8.74
N ILE A 270 2.57 -3.02 7.97
CA ILE A 270 1.21 -3.04 8.51
C ILE A 270 0.99 -4.31 9.33
N MET A 271 0.52 -4.14 10.55
CA MET A 271 0.20 -5.24 11.46
C MET A 271 -1.24 -5.72 11.23
N LYS A 272 -1.44 -7.04 11.19
CA LYS A 272 -2.76 -7.67 11.14
C LYS A 272 -3.21 -8.05 12.54
N TYR A 273 -4.20 -7.33 13.06
CA TYR A 273 -4.81 -7.56 14.37
C TYR A 273 -5.91 -8.62 14.30
N SER A 274 -6.22 -9.22 15.44
CA SER A 274 -7.40 -10.08 15.61
C SER A 274 -8.70 -9.30 15.36
N GLU A 275 -9.68 -10.02 14.80
CA GLU A 275 -11.00 -9.51 14.47
C GLU A 275 -12.07 -10.54 14.87
N ILE A 276 -13.21 -10.04 15.36
CA ILE A 276 -14.44 -10.79 15.53
C ILE A 276 -15.31 -10.51 14.30
N LYS A 277 -15.97 -11.53 13.74
CA LYS A 277 -16.85 -11.31 12.59
C LYS A 277 -18.12 -10.60 13.05
N VAL A 278 -18.46 -9.52 12.36
CA VAL A 278 -19.66 -8.73 12.61
C VAL A 278 -20.40 -8.46 11.31
N ASP A 279 -21.69 -8.18 11.39
CA ASP A 279 -22.50 -7.67 10.30
C ASP A 279 -22.30 -6.15 10.08
N SER A 280 -23.09 -5.56 9.16
CA SER A 280 -23.03 -4.12 8.87
C SER A 280 -23.49 -3.22 10.01
N SER A 281 -24.20 -3.76 11.00
CA SER A 281 -24.61 -3.06 12.22
C SER A 281 -23.58 -3.18 13.35
N GLY A 282 -22.53 -3.98 13.14
CA GLY A 282 -21.53 -4.30 14.16
C GLY A 282 -21.93 -5.45 15.09
N HIS A 283 -23.05 -6.14 14.81
CA HIS A 283 -23.58 -7.26 15.59
C HIS A 283 -22.89 -8.57 15.21
N VAL A 284 -22.79 -9.52 16.15
CA VAL A 284 -22.16 -10.84 15.96
C VAL A 284 -23.20 -11.94 15.81
N ASP A 285 -22.99 -12.87 14.87
CA ASP A 285 -23.88 -14.04 14.72
C ASP A 285 -23.69 -15.09 15.84
N THR A 286 -22.55 -15.07 16.52
CA THR A 286 -22.20 -16.00 17.59
C THR A 286 -21.49 -15.24 18.72
N CYS A 287 -21.86 -15.51 19.97
CA CYS A 287 -21.26 -14.83 21.10
C CYS A 287 -19.74 -15.10 21.19
N PRO A 288 -18.87 -14.08 21.16
CA PRO A 288 -17.42 -14.28 21.17
C PRO A 288 -16.88 -14.80 22.51
N ARG A 289 -17.67 -14.74 23.59
CA ARG A 289 -17.28 -15.20 24.93
C ARG A 289 -17.66 -16.65 25.21
N CYS A 290 -18.91 -17.03 24.97
CA CYS A 290 -19.41 -18.37 25.29
C CYS A 290 -19.75 -19.24 24.06
N GLN A 291 -19.57 -18.70 22.84
CA GLN A 291 -19.77 -19.39 21.56
C GLN A 291 -21.20 -19.88 21.30
N SER A 292 -22.19 -19.37 22.05
CA SER A 292 -23.60 -19.66 21.81
C SER A 292 -24.12 -18.84 20.63
N ASP A 293 -25.04 -19.42 19.87
CA ASP A 293 -25.80 -18.70 18.84
C ASP A 293 -26.63 -17.59 19.50
N VAL A 294 -26.74 -16.46 18.82
CA VAL A 294 -27.47 -15.28 19.30
C VAL A 294 -28.46 -14.80 18.24
N HIS A 295 -29.56 -14.21 18.67
CA HIS A 295 -30.53 -13.66 17.73
C HIS A 295 -30.02 -12.30 17.19
N PRO A 296 -30.27 -11.95 15.92
CA PRO A 296 -29.79 -10.68 15.33
C PRO A 296 -30.24 -9.41 16.07
N ASN A 297 -31.34 -9.49 16.81
CA ASN A 297 -31.88 -8.37 17.59
C ASN A 297 -31.41 -8.39 19.06
N ASP A 298 -30.62 -9.38 19.48
CA ASP A 298 -30.12 -9.45 20.85
C ASP A 298 -29.01 -8.44 21.05
N PHE A 299 -29.20 -7.49 21.98
CA PHE A 299 -28.13 -6.60 22.40
C PHE A 299 -27.12 -7.30 23.31
N TYR A 300 -27.57 -8.29 24.08
CA TYR A 300 -26.77 -9.02 25.06
C TYR A 300 -26.93 -10.53 24.83
N CYS A 301 -25.85 -11.28 25.05
CA CYS A 301 -25.89 -12.73 25.02
C CYS A 301 -26.82 -13.24 26.13
N PRO A 302 -27.84 -14.06 25.81
CA PRO A 302 -28.76 -14.59 26.82
C PRO A 302 -28.10 -15.59 27.78
N ILE A 303 -26.91 -16.11 27.43
CA ILE A 303 -26.18 -17.10 28.23
C ILE A 303 -25.20 -16.44 29.21
N CYS A 304 -24.40 -15.48 28.74
CA CYS A 304 -23.31 -14.90 29.53
C CYS A 304 -23.37 -13.38 29.70
N GLY A 305 -24.40 -12.72 29.17
CA GLY A 305 -24.60 -11.27 29.31
C GLY A 305 -23.61 -10.38 28.53
N THR A 306 -22.80 -10.94 27.63
CA THR A 306 -21.87 -10.16 26.79
C THR A 306 -22.65 -9.27 25.83
N TYR A 307 -22.34 -7.97 25.74
CA TYR A 307 -22.91 -7.07 24.75
C TYR A 307 -22.39 -7.40 23.34
N LEU A 308 -23.30 -7.59 22.39
CA LEU A 308 -23.07 -8.28 21.11
C LEU A 308 -22.76 -7.34 19.93
N ILE A 309 -22.91 -6.02 20.12
CA ILE A 309 -22.68 -5.03 19.06
C ILE A 309 -21.38 -4.29 19.33
N ASN A 310 -20.46 -4.24 18.37
CA ASN A 310 -19.28 -3.39 18.46
C ASN A 310 -19.64 -1.94 18.12
N GLN A 311 -19.55 -1.04 19.10
CA GLN A 311 -19.87 0.37 18.93
C GLN A 311 -19.01 1.27 19.81
N CYS A 312 -19.04 2.57 19.51
CA CYS A 312 -18.43 3.58 20.36
C CYS A 312 -19.09 3.62 21.75
N THR A 313 -18.29 3.54 22.82
CA THR A 313 -18.81 3.67 24.19
C THR A 313 -18.94 5.13 24.65
N GLY A 314 -18.19 6.04 24.02
CA GLY A 314 -18.02 7.41 24.52
C GLY A 314 -17.03 7.55 25.68
N MET A 315 -16.44 6.44 26.14
CA MET A 315 -15.43 6.46 27.19
C MET A 315 -14.05 6.63 26.58
N PHE A 316 -13.28 7.59 27.09
CA PHE A 316 -11.91 7.82 26.69
C PHE A 316 -10.98 7.15 27.69
N GLU A 317 -9.95 6.42 27.22
CA GLU A 317 -8.93 5.88 28.10
C GLU A 317 -8.24 7.03 28.87
N THR A 318 -8.50 7.11 30.17
CA THR A 318 -7.81 8.05 31.07
C THR A 318 -6.57 7.38 31.65
N ASN A 319 -5.50 7.24 30.84
CA ASN A 319 -4.11 6.91 31.25
C ASN A 319 -3.79 5.77 32.25
N ASP A 320 -4.74 5.00 32.79
CA ASP A 320 -4.47 3.89 33.71
C ASP A 320 -5.48 2.73 33.51
N PRO A 321 -5.06 1.57 32.98
CA PRO A 321 -5.93 0.41 32.74
C PRO A 321 -6.28 -0.41 33.99
N PHE A 322 -5.77 -0.07 35.18
CA PHE A 322 -6.05 -0.82 36.42
C PHE A 322 -6.94 -0.07 37.42
N THR A 323 -7.40 1.15 37.10
CA THR A 323 -8.24 1.95 38.01
C THR A 323 -9.75 1.81 37.81
N MET A 324 -10.24 1.08 36.81
CA MET A 324 -11.64 0.67 36.81
C MET A 324 -11.77 -0.72 37.39
N GLN A 325 -11.91 -0.77 38.72
CA GLN A 325 -12.29 -1.99 39.42
C GLN A 325 -13.56 -2.56 38.77
N SER A 326 -13.47 -3.85 38.50
CA SER A 326 -14.49 -4.72 37.93
C SER A 326 -15.68 -4.91 38.88
N GLU A 327 -16.34 -3.82 39.27
CA GLU A 327 -17.54 -3.87 40.09
C GLU A 327 -18.62 -3.02 39.42
N HIS A 328 -19.47 -3.73 38.68
CA HIS A 328 -20.84 -3.34 38.34
C HIS A 328 -21.01 -1.98 37.64
N LEU A 329 -20.44 -1.81 36.44
CA LEU A 329 -21.03 -0.87 35.50
C LEU A 329 -22.34 -1.45 34.94
N ASN A 330 -23.46 -1.08 35.55
CA ASN A 330 -24.76 -1.10 34.89
C ASN A 330 -24.71 -0.09 33.74
N PHE A 331 -24.21 -0.52 32.60
CA PHE A 331 -24.12 0.29 31.40
C PHE A 331 -25.48 0.25 30.72
N GLU A 332 -26.29 1.29 30.91
CA GLU A 332 -27.28 1.63 29.90
C GLU A 332 -26.49 2.14 28.68
N LEU A 333 -25.89 1.22 27.92
CA LEU A 333 -25.47 1.48 26.54
C LEU A 333 -26.76 1.71 25.77
N GLU A 334 -27.31 2.93 25.87
CA GLU A 334 -28.42 3.35 25.01
C GLU A 334 -28.02 3.13 23.54
N GLU A 335 -29.01 3.00 22.65
CA GLU A 335 -28.81 2.75 21.22
C GLU A 335 -27.85 3.74 20.53
N ASN A 336 -27.47 4.84 21.20
CA ASN A 336 -26.55 5.88 20.76
C ASN A 336 -25.44 6.24 21.78
N SER A 337 -24.89 5.27 22.51
CA SER A 337 -23.75 5.57 23.41
C SER A 337 -22.57 6.22 22.66
N GLY A 338 -21.90 7.18 23.32
CA GLY A 338 -20.77 7.91 22.74
C GLY A 338 -21.14 8.73 21.52
N CYS A 339 -20.41 8.54 20.40
CA CYS A 339 -20.67 9.27 19.16
C CYS A 339 -21.60 8.51 18.18
N GLY A 340 -22.28 7.45 18.65
CA GLY A 340 -23.25 6.67 17.86
C GLY A 340 -22.65 5.81 16.74
N MET A 341 -21.32 5.76 16.61
CA MET A 341 -20.67 5.00 15.53
C MET A 341 -20.67 3.50 15.83
N LYS A 342 -21.27 2.70 14.94
CA LYS A 342 -21.07 1.24 14.89
C LYS A 342 -19.69 0.95 14.29
N LEU A 343 -18.99 0.00 14.88
CA LEU A 343 -17.58 -0.23 14.63
C LEU A 343 -17.35 -1.63 14.06
N PRO A 344 -16.35 -1.81 13.17
CA PRO A 344 -16.03 -3.12 12.64
C PRO A 344 -15.43 -4.02 13.72
N GLY A 345 -15.51 -5.33 13.57
CA GLY A 345 -15.16 -6.27 14.62
C GLY A 345 -13.66 -6.40 14.97
N TYR A 346 -12.78 -5.65 14.29
CA TYR A 346 -11.38 -5.46 14.67
C TYR A 346 -11.13 -4.18 15.50
N ALA A 347 -12.13 -3.29 15.61
CA ALA A 347 -11.96 -1.99 16.25
C ALA A 347 -11.98 -2.10 17.77
N ARG A 348 -10.90 -1.62 18.39
CA ARG A 348 -10.75 -1.42 19.84
C ARG A 348 -11.07 0.01 20.25
N PHE A 349 -10.97 0.96 19.31
CA PHE A 349 -11.25 2.37 19.50
C PHE A 349 -12.06 2.91 18.32
N CYS A 350 -12.88 3.91 18.58
CA CYS A 350 -13.68 4.62 17.58
C CYS A 350 -12.79 5.49 16.70
N THR A 351 -12.87 5.30 15.37
CA THR A 351 -12.06 6.07 14.41
C THR A 351 -12.47 7.54 14.31
N ASN A 352 -13.71 7.87 14.72
CA ASN A 352 -14.26 9.22 14.70
C ASN A 352 -13.87 10.06 15.92
N CYS A 353 -14.04 9.54 17.14
CA CYS A 353 -13.80 10.30 18.37
C CYS A 353 -12.63 9.80 19.23
N GLY A 354 -12.15 8.58 19.04
CA GLY A 354 -11.06 7.99 19.83
C GLY A 354 -11.47 7.31 21.14
N ALA A 355 -12.77 7.28 21.47
CA ALA A 355 -13.29 6.51 22.60
C ALA A 355 -13.10 4.99 22.41
N VAL A 356 -13.03 4.23 23.51
CA VAL A 356 -12.93 2.76 23.47
C VAL A 356 -14.20 2.16 22.88
N SER A 357 -14.06 1.05 22.16
CA SER A 357 -15.20 0.30 21.62
C SER A 357 -15.78 -0.64 22.67
N THR A 358 -17.03 -1.09 22.50
CA THR A 358 -17.64 -2.08 23.40
C THR A 358 -16.88 -3.41 23.39
N PHE A 359 -16.25 -3.80 22.28
CA PHE A 359 -15.42 -5.01 22.25
C PHE A 359 -14.08 -4.83 22.94
N GLY A 360 -13.47 -3.64 22.82
CA GLY A 360 -12.27 -3.29 23.58
C GLY A 360 -12.56 -3.20 25.08
N PHE A 361 -13.67 -2.58 25.46
CA PHE A 361 -14.07 -2.40 26.86
C PHE A 361 -14.43 -3.71 27.58
N GLN A 362 -15.05 -4.66 26.88
CA GLN A 362 -15.41 -5.98 27.43
C GLN A 362 -14.29 -7.02 27.37
N ASP A 363 -13.07 -6.60 27.01
CA ASP A 363 -11.89 -7.46 26.80
C ASP A 363 -12.14 -8.61 25.80
N LEU A 364 -13.05 -8.42 24.83
CA LEU A 364 -13.32 -9.40 23.78
C LEU A 364 -12.21 -9.41 22.72
N LEU A 365 -11.54 -8.27 22.54
CA LEU A 365 -10.36 -8.13 21.70
C LEU A 365 -9.15 -7.84 22.60
N HIS A 366 -8.06 -8.58 22.42
CA HIS A 366 -6.85 -8.34 23.22
C HIS A 366 -6.27 -6.94 22.96
N PRO A 367 -5.66 -6.29 23.97
CA PRO A 367 -4.97 -5.02 23.78
C PRO A 367 -3.92 -5.10 22.68
N TRP A 368 -3.81 -4.06 21.84
CA TRP A 368 -2.94 -4.06 20.67
C TRP A 368 -1.47 -4.39 21.03
N ARG A 369 -0.99 -3.93 22.20
CA ARG A 369 0.38 -4.18 22.68
C ARG A 369 0.68 -5.67 22.84
N VAL A 370 -0.30 -6.44 23.32
CA VAL A 370 -0.17 -7.89 23.55
C VAL A 370 -0.02 -8.61 22.22
N GLU A 371 -0.89 -8.30 21.25
CA GLU A 371 -0.82 -8.92 19.92
C GLU A 371 0.43 -8.49 19.14
N TYR A 372 0.80 -7.22 19.25
CA TYR A 372 2.00 -6.67 18.62
C TYR A 372 3.26 -7.35 19.15
N ALA A 373 3.38 -7.54 20.46
CA ALA A 373 4.50 -8.26 21.08
C ALA A 373 4.57 -9.72 20.64
N LYS A 374 3.42 -10.43 20.61
CA LYS A 374 3.35 -11.82 20.12
C LYS A 374 3.83 -11.94 18.67
N LYS A 375 3.43 -11.00 17.80
CA LYS A 375 3.83 -11.01 16.39
C LYS A 375 5.32 -10.73 16.19
N ILE A 376 5.90 -9.81 16.97
CA ILE A 376 7.35 -9.57 16.92
C ILE A 376 8.11 -10.82 17.34
N GLN A 377 7.67 -11.52 18.40
CA GLN A 377 8.33 -12.74 18.86
C GLN A 377 8.28 -13.85 17.80
N SER A 378 7.11 -14.09 17.18
CA SER A 378 6.99 -15.09 16.11
C SER A 378 7.91 -14.77 14.92
N ASP A 379 7.99 -13.50 14.56
CA ASP A 379 8.80 -13.04 13.43
C ASP A 379 10.32 -13.15 13.69
N VAL A 380 10.74 -13.16 14.96
CA VAL A 380 12.14 -13.42 15.34
C VAL A 380 12.44 -14.91 15.33
N THR A 381 11.50 -15.76 15.74
CA THR A 381 11.67 -17.22 15.74
C THR A 381 11.63 -17.85 14.35
N ASP A 382 10.99 -17.19 13.37
CA ASP A 382 11.01 -17.59 11.95
C ASP A 382 12.35 -17.30 11.27
N ILE A 383 13.23 -16.48 11.86
CA ILE A 383 14.62 -16.32 11.43
C ILE A 383 15.43 -17.39 12.16
N THR A 384 15.37 -18.63 11.69
CA THR A 384 16.26 -19.69 12.21
C THR A 384 17.70 -19.42 11.78
N ASP A 385 18.68 -19.85 12.58
CA ASP A 385 20.14 -19.66 12.37
C ASP A 385 20.67 -20.11 10.99
N GLN A 386 19.86 -20.77 10.16
CA GLN A 386 20.19 -21.16 8.79
C GLN A 386 20.13 -20.01 7.77
N ASP A 387 19.51 -18.87 8.12
CA ASP A 387 19.43 -17.68 7.26
C ASP A 387 20.47 -16.60 7.60
N LEU A 388 21.35 -16.86 8.58
CA LEU A 388 22.49 -15.99 8.87
C LEU A 388 23.64 -16.35 7.91
N PRO A 389 24.13 -15.39 7.09
CA PRO A 389 25.33 -15.61 6.32
C PRO A 389 26.51 -15.60 7.30
N PHE A 390 27.04 -16.78 7.62
CA PHE A 390 28.44 -16.92 8.02
C PHE A 390 29.31 -16.89 6.76
#